data_AF-A0A2U1FB22-F1
#
_entry.id   AF-A0A2U1FB22-F1
#
_cell.length_a   1.000
_cell.length_b   1.000
_cell.length_c   1.000
_cell.angle_alpha   90.00
_cell.angle_beta   90.00
_cell.angle_gamma   90.00
#
_symmetry.space_group_name_H-M   'P 1'
#
loop_
_entity.id
_entity.type
_entity.pdbx_description
1 polymer ?
#
loop_
_entity_poly.entity_id
_entity_poly.type
_entity_poly.pdbx_seq_one_letter_code
_entity_poly.pdbx_strand_id
1 'polypeptide(L)'
;MVVLAAVLAAMGAMVLQLRCVDAATEAARLAARGDPEGARRAAARLLPGGAEVSVEVRGDDVVARVRAPPLGSALPAVRVAAEATASREPASVAAVEGPDPLAGAADDGGAGTTGEPPASGTPPAATTAAADVPPTGGPPLTEPLPGRPGAPR
;
A
#
# COMPACT_ATOMS: atom_id res chain seq x y z
N MET A 1 14.21 -27.90 18.36
CA MET A 1 14.68 -26.70 17.64
C MET A 1 13.87 -26.37 16.38
N VAL A 2 13.75 -27.26 15.37
CA VAL A 2 13.10 -26.92 14.08
C VAL A 2 11.74 -26.22 14.21
N VAL A 3 10.82 -26.73 15.06
CA VAL A 3 9.51 -26.11 15.30
C VAL A 3 9.62 -24.67 15.80
N LEU A 4 10.54 -24.38 16.73
CA LEU A 4 10.77 -23.02 17.24
C LEU A 4 11.29 -22.10 16.14
N ALA A 5 12.22 -22.57 15.29
CA ALA A 5 12.72 -21.80 14.16
C ALA A 5 11.61 -21.50 13.14
N ALA A 6 10.72 -22.46 12.86
CA ALA A 6 9.57 -22.26 11.98
C ALA A 6 8.55 -21.26 12.55
N VAL A 7 8.26 -21.32 13.86
CA VAL A 7 7.38 -20.34 14.53
C VAL A 7 7.97 -18.94 14.49
N LEU A 8 9.27 -18.77 14.77
CA LEU A 8 9.94 -17.47 14.70
C LEU A 8 9.98 -16.92 13.27
N ALA A 9 10.18 -17.77 12.26
CA ALA A 9 10.13 -17.38 10.85
C ALA A 9 8.71 -16.94 10.43
N ALA A 10 7.67 -17.65 10.87
CA ALA A 10 6.27 -17.28 10.63
C ALA A 10 5.89 -15.96 11.34
N MET A 11 6.35 -15.74 12.57
CA MET A 11 6.19 -14.46 13.27
C MET A 11 6.88 -13.31 12.53
N GLY A 12 8.11 -13.53 12.05
CA GLY A 12 8.84 -12.56 11.22
C GLY A 12 8.10 -12.21 9.92
N ALA A 13 7.54 -13.20 9.24
CA ALA A 13 6.72 -13.01 8.05
C ALA A 13 5.45 -12.21 8.35
N MET A 14 4.76 -12.50 9.44
CA MET A 14 3.57 -11.74 9.88
C MET A 14 3.90 -10.28 10.22
N VAL A 15 5.00 -10.02 10.93
CA VAL A 15 5.47 -8.66 11.22
C VAL A 15 5.83 -7.90 9.94
N LEU A 16 6.41 -8.56 8.95
CA LEU A 16 6.70 -7.93 7.66
C LEU A 16 5.42 -7.66 6.86
N GLN A 17 4.43 -8.54 6.90
CA GLN A 17 3.13 -8.34 6.25
C GLN A 17 2.38 -7.13 6.84
N LEU A 18 2.34 -7.02 8.17
CA LEU A 18 1.75 -5.86 8.86
C LEU A 18 2.44 -4.55 8.42
N ARG A 19 3.78 -4.49 8.48
CA ARG A 19 4.55 -3.34 7.99
C ARG A 19 4.28 -2.97 6.54
N CYS A 20 4.03 -3.95 5.67
CA CYS A 20 3.68 -3.69 4.27
C CYS A 20 2.27 -3.08 4.15
N VAL A 21 1.30 -3.54 4.94
CA VAL A 21 -0.07 -2.99 4.98
C VAL A 21 -0.07 -1.57 5.55
N ASP A 22 0.68 -1.33 6.63
CA ASP A 22 0.86 0.00 7.22
C ASP A 22 1.49 0.97 6.19
N ALA A 23 2.58 0.54 5.54
CA ALA A 23 3.30 1.32 4.54
C ALA A 23 2.44 1.64 3.30
N ALA A 24 1.66 0.68 2.80
CA ALA A 24 0.72 0.91 1.71
C ALA A 24 -0.37 1.91 2.12
N THR A 25 -0.90 1.78 3.35
CA THR A 25 -1.96 2.68 3.86
C THR A 25 -1.47 4.11 4.08
N GLU A 26 -0.27 4.31 4.65
CA GLU A 26 0.33 5.64 4.80
C GLU A 26 0.64 6.27 3.43
N ALA A 27 1.20 5.48 2.49
CA ALA A 27 1.50 5.95 1.15
C ALA A 27 0.25 6.34 0.34
N ALA A 28 -0.80 5.51 0.36
CA ALA A 28 -2.07 5.82 -0.31
C ALA A 28 -2.67 7.12 0.22
N ARG A 29 -2.73 7.29 1.55
CA ARG A 29 -3.27 8.51 2.19
C ARG A 29 -2.47 9.78 1.88
N LEU A 30 -1.15 9.69 1.83
CA LEU A 30 -0.29 10.85 1.49
C LEU A 30 -0.39 11.22 0.00
N ALA A 31 -0.43 10.23 -0.89
CA ALA A 31 -0.55 10.48 -2.32
C ALA A 31 -1.98 10.90 -2.74
N ALA A 32 -3.01 10.48 -2.00
CA ALA A 32 -4.38 10.98 -2.14
C ALA A 32 -4.51 12.48 -1.81
N ARG A 33 -3.67 13.00 -0.91
CA ARG A 33 -3.49 14.43 -0.61
C ARG A 33 -2.55 15.16 -1.58
N GLY A 34 -2.06 14.48 -2.62
CA GLY A 34 -1.17 15.07 -3.62
C GLY A 34 0.33 15.06 -3.31
N ASP A 35 0.80 14.39 -2.24
CA ASP A 35 2.24 14.24 -1.95
C ASP A 35 2.75 12.80 -2.22
N PRO A 36 3.02 12.43 -3.48
CA PRO A 36 3.55 11.10 -3.83
C PRO A 36 5.00 10.90 -3.37
N GLU A 37 5.79 11.97 -3.19
CA GLU A 37 7.19 11.85 -2.74
C GLU A 37 7.28 11.73 -1.22
N GLY A 38 6.38 12.38 -0.47
CA GLY A 38 6.11 12.09 0.93
C GLY A 38 5.61 10.67 1.13
N ALA A 39 4.67 10.19 0.30
CA ALA A 39 4.18 8.82 0.33
C ALA A 39 5.30 7.77 0.19
N ARG A 40 6.22 7.93 -0.79
CA ARG A 40 7.39 7.05 -0.95
C ARG A 40 8.33 7.13 0.26
N ARG A 41 8.66 8.35 0.70
CA ARG A 41 9.51 8.58 1.89
C ARG A 41 8.88 8.07 3.19
N ALA A 42 7.55 7.93 3.24
CA ALA A 42 6.81 7.38 4.37
C ALA A 42 6.91 5.86 4.41
N ALA A 43 6.50 5.18 3.35
CA ALA A 43 6.62 3.73 3.22
C ALA A 43 8.07 3.26 3.46
N ALA A 44 9.07 3.99 2.94
CA ALA A 44 10.49 3.69 3.13
C ALA A 44 10.98 3.72 4.60
N ARG A 45 10.24 4.35 5.55
CA ARG A 45 10.58 4.30 6.99
C ARG A 45 10.10 3.02 7.69
N LEU A 46 9.05 2.39 7.17
CA LEU A 46 8.41 1.22 7.77
C LEU A 46 8.99 -0.11 7.25
N LEU A 47 9.52 -0.08 6.03
CA LEU A 47 9.97 -1.22 5.26
C LEU A 47 11.47 -1.55 5.45
N PRO A 48 11.88 -2.81 5.23
CA PRO A 48 13.29 -3.17 5.13
C PRO A 48 13.93 -2.60 3.86
N GLY A 49 15.26 -2.46 3.87
CA GLY A 49 16.02 -2.07 2.68
C GLY A 49 15.81 -3.05 1.52
N GLY A 50 15.68 -2.52 0.30
CA GLY A 50 15.38 -3.31 -0.89
C GLY A 50 13.90 -3.63 -1.12
N ALA A 51 12.99 -3.04 -0.33
CA ALA A 51 11.56 -3.07 -0.64
C ALA A 51 11.19 -2.09 -1.77
N GLU A 52 10.25 -2.50 -2.63
CA GLU A 52 9.69 -1.73 -3.73
C GLU A 52 8.40 -1.03 -3.28
N VAL A 53 8.24 0.24 -3.66
CA VAL A 53 7.03 1.04 -3.41
C VAL A 53 6.60 1.69 -4.71
N SER A 54 5.38 1.41 -5.15
CA SER A 54 4.77 2.04 -6.33
C SER A 54 3.45 2.69 -5.95
N VAL A 55 3.15 3.81 -6.60
CA VAL A 55 1.94 4.62 -6.36
C VAL A 55 1.35 4.96 -7.72
N GLU A 56 0.07 4.63 -7.91
CA GLU A 56 -0.67 4.70 -9.16
C GLU A 56 -1.96 5.49 -8.93
N VAL A 57 -2.33 6.38 -9.84
CA VAL A 57 -3.59 7.15 -9.76
C VAL A 57 -4.57 6.60 -10.78
N ARG A 58 -5.78 6.25 -10.34
CA ARG A 58 -6.85 5.63 -11.13
C ARG A 58 -8.11 6.51 -11.02
N GLY A 59 -8.13 7.57 -11.82
CA GLY A 59 -9.17 8.61 -11.72
C GLY A 59 -9.08 9.30 -10.37
N ASP A 60 -10.14 9.19 -9.59
CA ASP A 60 -10.26 9.79 -8.25
C ASP A 60 -9.63 8.93 -7.14
N ASP A 61 -9.23 7.68 -7.41
CA ASP A 61 -8.55 6.82 -6.43
C ASP A 61 -7.02 6.83 -6.60
N VAL A 62 -6.30 6.67 -5.50
CA VAL A 62 -4.84 6.42 -5.48
C VAL A 62 -4.56 5.07 -4.87
N VAL A 63 -3.85 4.22 -5.62
CA VAL A 63 -3.46 2.86 -5.24
C VAL A 63 -1.97 2.84 -4.93
N ALA A 64 -1.60 2.50 -3.70
CA ALA A 64 -0.22 2.25 -3.31
C ALA A 64 0.02 0.74 -3.19
N ARG A 65 1.04 0.23 -3.89
CA ARG A 65 1.49 -1.17 -3.83
C ARG A 65 2.88 -1.23 -3.22
N VAL A 66 3.07 -2.13 -2.27
CA VAL A 66 4.33 -2.37 -1.55
C VAL A 66 4.74 -3.82 -1.72
N ARG A 67 6.03 -4.07 -1.99
CA ARG A 67 6.61 -5.41 -2.08
C ARG A 67 7.92 -5.45 -1.31
N ALA A 68 8.04 -6.37 -0.35
CA ALA A 68 9.27 -6.58 0.41
C ALA A 68 10.07 -7.78 -0.14
N PRO A 69 11.41 -7.76 -0.05
CA PRO A 69 12.25 -8.91 -0.41
C PRO A 69 11.97 -10.12 0.50
N PRO A 70 12.36 -11.34 0.09
CA PRO A 70 12.16 -12.55 0.89
C PRO A 70 12.82 -12.46 2.28
N LEU A 71 12.28 -13.18 3.26
CA LEU A 71 12.82 -13.23 4.64
C LEU A 71 14.09 -14.10 4.72
N GLY A 72 15.16 -13.60 4.10
CA GLY A 72 16.49 -14.18 4.11
C GLY A 72 16.56 -15.61 3.55
N SER A 73 17.57 -16.36 3.99
CA SER A 73 17.74 -17.78 3.66
C SER A 73 16.78 -18.71 4.40
N ALA A 74 16.02 -18.22 5.39
CA ALA A 74 15.05 -19.01 6.14
C ALA A 74 13.74 -19.25 5.36
N LEU A 75 13.30 -18.25 4.58
CA LEU A 75 12.08 -18.32 3.78
C LEU A 75 12.29 -17.72 2.36
N PRO A 76 13.21 -18.27 1.55
CA PRO A 76 13.59 -17.68 0.25
C PRO A 76 12.46 -17.63 -0.78
N ALA A 77 11.44 -18.49 -0.62
CA ALA A 77 10.25 -18.52 -1.46
C ALA A 77 9.11 -17.57 -1.00
N VAL A 78 9.16 -17.05 0.25
CA VAL A 78 8.10 -16.21 0.79
C VAL A 78 8.40 -14.75 0.49
N ARG A 79 7.71 -14.20 -0.51
CA ARG A 79 7.64 -12.76 -0.77
C ARG A 79 6.42 -12.18 -0.04
N VAL A 80 6.57 -10.97 0.46
CA VAL A 80 5.53 -10.25 1.22
C VAL A 80 5.11 -9.03 0.42
N ALA A 81 3.81 -8.80 0.28
CA ALA A 81 3.27 -7.69 -0.48
C ALA A 81 1.95 -7.17 0.12
N ALA A 82 1.66 -5.90 -0.11
CA ALA A 82 0.41 -5.26 0.28
C ALA A 82 -0.02 -4.23 -0.76
N GLU A 83 -1.32 -3.95 -0.79
CA GLU A 83 -1.94 -2.94 -1.63
C GLU A 83 -2.98 -2.20 -0.79
N ALA A 84 -3.06 -0.88 -0.94
CA ALA A 84 -4.04 -0.05 -0.28
C ALA A 84 -4.51 1.04 -1.24
N THR A 85 -5.79 1.39 -1.15
CA THR A 85 -6.43 2.41 -1.98
C THR A 85 -6.97 3.53 -1.09
N ALA A 86 -6.82 4.77 -1.53
CA ALA A 86 -7.43 5.94 -0.89
C ALA A 86 -7.92 6.91 -1.95
N SER A 87 -9.20 7.30 -1.87
CA SER A 87 -9.79 8.31 -2.74
C SER A 87 -9.16 9.68 -2.46
N ARG A 88 -8.95 10.45 -3.53
CA ARG A 88 -8.33 11.77 -3.49
C ARG A 88 -9.20 12.76 -2.73
N GLU A 89 -8.55 13.69 -2.05
CA GLU A 89 -9.24 14.83 -1.47
C GLU A 89 -9.79 15.69 -2.63
N PRO A 90 -11.11 15.95 -2.70
CA PRO A 90 -11.67 16.77 -3.78
C PRO A 90 -11.08 18.17 -3.65
N ALA A 91 -10.35 18.62 -4.67
CA ALA A 91 -9.85 19.98 -4.73
C ALA A 91 -11.03 20.93 -4.51
N SER A 92 -11.00 21.69 -3.43
CA SER A 92 -12.21 22.31 -2.89
C SER A 92 -12.84 23.22 -3.94
N VAL A 93 -14.09 22.91 -4.29
CA VAL A 93 -14.99 23.90 -4.88
C VAL A 93 -15.05 25.01 -3.84
N ALA A 94 -14.33 26.11 -4.09
CA ALA A 94 -14.27 27.26 -3.21
C ALA A 94 -15.71 27.61 -2.84
N ALA A 95 -16.01 27.60 -1.53
CA ALA A 95 -17.37 27.45 -1.03
C ALA A 95 -18.29 28.39 -1.79
N VAL A 96 -19.21 27.83 -2.58
CA VAL A 96 -20.16 28.63 -3.35
C VAL A 96 -20.90 29.45 -2.32
N GLU A 97 -20.77 30.77 -2.42
CA GLU A 97 -21.33 31.74 -1.47
C GLU A 97 -22.85 31.75 -1.65
N GLY A 98 -23.47 30.71 -1.09
CA GLY A 98 -24.91 30.48 -1.12
C GLY A 98 -25.59 31.65 -0.42
N PRO A 99 -26.56 32.33 -1.08
CA PRO A 99 -27.25 33.48 -0.50
C PRO A 99 -27.74 33.18 0.91
N ASP A 100 -27.31 34.01 1.86
CA ASP A 100 -27.37 33.76 3.31
C ASP A 100 -28.78 33.33 3.77
N PRO A 101 -28.96 32.06 4.18
CA PRO A 101 -30.26 31.54 4.60
C PRO A 101 -30.56 31.81 6.09
N LEU A 102 -29.64 32.45 6.84
CA LEU A 102 -29.71 32.58 8.30
C LEU A 102 -29.59 34.03 8.79
N ALA A 103 -30.14 34.96 8.02
CA ALA A 103 -30.55 36.28 8.46
C ALA A 103 -31.73 36.23 9.49
N GLY A 104 -31.50 35.60 10.65
CA GLY A 104 -32.35 35.71 11.84
C GLY A 104 -32.75 34.40 12.53
N ALA A 105 -31.98 33.95 13.52
CA ALA A 105 -32.48 33.18 14.68
C ALA A 105 -31.47 33.21 15.86
N ALA A 106 -31.95 33.66 17.02
CA ALA A 106 -31.35 33.45 18.35
C ALA A 106 -32.49 33.31 19.38
N ASP A 107 -32.31 32.71 20.57
CA ASP A 107 -31.12 32.00 21.08
C ASP A 107 -31.22 30.47 20.84
N ASP A 108 -31.56 29.53 21.74
CA ASP A 108 -31.87 29.53 23.18
C ASP A 108 -31.14 28.34 23.84
N GLY A 109 -30.24 28.62 24.81
CA GLY A 109 -29.26 27.65 25.34
C GLY A 109 -29.80 26.40 26.06
N GLY A 110 -29.10 25.27 25.91
CA GLY A 110 -29.38 24.01 26.60
C GLY A 110 -28.14 23.09 26.69
N ALA A 111 -27.90 22.48 27.85
CA ALA A 111 -26.67 21.75 28.13
C ALA A 111 -26.81 20.22 28.07
N GLY A 112 -25.86 19.57 27.37
CA GLY A 112 -25.36 18.24 27.70
C GLY A 112 -26.21 17.02 27.32
N THR A 113 -25.75 16.28 26.30
CA THR A 113 -25.69 14.81 26.39
C THR A 113 -24.32 14.34 25.92
N THR A 114 -23.84 13.22 26.47
CA THR A 114 -22.61 12.58 25.99
C THR A 114 -22.89 11.89 24.67
N GLY A 115 -22.36 12.43 23.57
CA GLY A 115 -22.35 11.75 22.28
C GLY A 115 -21.41 10.55 22.33
N GLU A 116 -21.98 9.35 22.50
CA GLU A 116 -21.26 8.09 22.35
C GLU A 116 -20.67 8.01 20.92
N PRO A 117 -19.38 7.64 20.75
CA PRO A 117 -18.79 7.57 19.42
C PRO A 117 -19.53 6.51 18.59
N PRO A 118 -19.90 6.80 17.33
CA PRO A 118 -20.64 5.84 16.51
C PRO A 118 -19.84 4.54 16.40
N ALA A 119 -20.47 3.44 16.78
CA ALA A 119 -19.84 2.12 16.85
C ALA A 119 -19.16 1.75 15.54
N SER A 120 -18.03 1.02 15.64
CA SER A 120 -17.17 0.64 14.52
C SER A 120 -17.94 0.28 13.26
N GLY A 121 -17.96 1.19 12.29
CA GLY A 121 -18.37 0.86 10.93
C GLY A 121 -17.44 -0.24 10.43
N THR A 122 -17.99 -1.44 10.23
CA THR A 122 -17.22 -2.60 9.77
C THR A 122 -16.48 -2.17 8.50
N PRO A 123 -15.13 -2.20 8.47
CA PRO A 123 -14.40 -1.88 7.26
C PRO A 123 -14.88 -2.86 6.18
N PRO A 124 -15.20 -2.39 4.95
CA PRO A 124 -15.55 -3.31 3.88
C PRO A 124 -14.43 -4.35 3.78
N ALA A 125 -14.82 -5.62 3.89
CA ALA A 125 -13.85 -6.70 4.10
C ALA A 125 -12.71 -6.57 3.09
N ALA A 126 -11.47 -6.59 3.59
CA ALA A 126 -10.29 -6.50 2.74
C ALA A 126 -10.28 -7.68 1.78
N THR A 127 -10.89 -7.48 0.61
CA THR A 127 -10.97 -8.50 -0.42
C THR A 127 -9.55 -8.73 -0.87
N THR A 128 -9.03 -9.92 -0.58
CA THR A 128 -7.70 -10.34 -1.02
C THR A 128 -7.76 -10.65 -2.50
N ALA A 129 -8.04 -9.62 -3.29
CA ALA A 129 -7.79 -9.53 -4.71
C ALA A 129 -6.27 -9.54 -4.91
N ALA A 130 -5.68 -10.71 -4.68
CA ALA A 130 -4.42 -11.10 -5.29
C ALA A 130 -4.66 -11.16 -6.81
N ALA A 131 -4.77 -9.98 -7.42
CA ALA A 131 -4.78 -9.82 -8.85
C ALA A 131 -3.42 -10.32 -9.34
N ASP A 132 -3.43 -11.53 -9.89
CA ASP A 132 -2.29 -12.12 -10.57
C ASP A 132 -2.01 -11.28 -11.82
N VAL A 133 -1.21 -10.23 -11.63
CA VAL A 133 -0.64 -9.44 -12.71
C VAL A 133 0.60 -10.19 -13.16
N PRO A 134 0.57 -10.89 -14.32
CA PRO A 134 1.70 -11.68 -14.76
C PRO A 134 2.92 -10.78 -15.02
N PRO A 135 4.15 -11.32 -14.90
CA PRO A 135 5.35 -10.53 -15.10
C PRO A 135 5.47 -10.06 -16.56
N THR A 136 5.33 -8.75 -16.80
CA THR A 136 5.62 -8.11 -18.08
C THR A 136 7.14 -8.03 -18.33
N GLY A 137 7.77 -9.20 -18.48
CA GLY A 137 9.20 -9.37 -18.70
C GLY A 137 9.47 -10.69 -19.40
N GLY A 138 9.73 -10.64 -20.71
CA GLY A 138 10.05 -11.81 -21.53
C GLY A 138 11.44 -12.41 -21.21
N PRO A 139 11.71 -13.65 -21.66
CA PRO A 139 12.95 -14.36 -21.35
C PRO A 139 14.19 -13.73 -22.03
N PRO A 140 15.39 -13.89 -21.45
CA PRO A 140 16.63 -13.48 -22.08
C PRO A 140 16.97 -14.38 -23.28
N LEU A 141 17.34 -13.78 -24.41
CA LEU A 141 17.74 -14.51 -25.63
C LEU A 141 19.02 -13.93 -26.25
N THR A 142 20.14 -14.09 -25.55
CA THR A 142 21.48 -14.07 -26.18
C THR A 142 22.50 -14.87 -25.36
N GLU A 143 22.32 -16.19 -25.26
CA GLU A 143 23.48 -17.06 -25.02
C GLU A 143 24.29 -17.17 -26.33
N PRO A 144 25.58 -16.81 -26.34
CA PRO A 144 26.44 -17.08 -27.50
C PRO A 144 26.76 -18.58 -27.57
N LEU A 145 26.52 -19.17 -28.74
CA LEU A 145 26.72 -20.61 -28.98
C LEU A 145 28.16 -21.06 -28.65
N PRO A 146 28.36 -22.21 -27.96
CA PRO A 146 29.68 -22.81 -27.85
C PRO A 146 30.16 -23.25 -29.25
N GLY A 147 31.33 -22.77 -29.65
CA GLY A 147 31.90 -23.03 -30.97
C GLY A 147 32.14 -24.53 -31.21
N ARG A 148 31.52 -25.09 -32.26
CA ARG A 148 31.80 -26.46 -32.70
C ARG A 148 33.22 -26.56 -33.31
N PRO A 149 33.93 -27.69 -33.11
CA PRO A 149 35.29 -27.85 -33.59
C PRO A 149 35.34 -27.95 -35.13
N GLY A 150 36.28 -27.23 -35.73
CA GLY A 150 36.59 -27.29 -37.16
C GLY A 150 38.03 -27.73 -37.40
N ALA A 151 38.19 -28.87 -38.06
CA ALA A 151 39.45 -29.39 -38.58
C ALA A 151 39.14 -30.30 -39.80
N PRO A 152 40.11 -30.62 -40.68
CA PRO A 152 41.46 -30.05 -40.83
C PRO A 152 41.69 -29.48 -42.24
N ARG A 153 42.85 -28.84 -42.46
CA ARG A 153 43.72 -29.11 -43.62
C ARG A 153 45.14 -28.62 -43.39
#